data_AF-K1TA88-F1
#
_entry.id   AF-K1TA88-F1
#
_cell.length_a   1.000
_cell.length_b   1.000
_cell.length_c   1.000
_cell.angle_alpha   90.00
_cell.angle_beta   90.00
_cell.angle_gamma   90.00
#
_symmetry.space_group_name_H-M   'P 1'
#
loop_
_entity.id
_entity.type
_entity.pdbx_description
1 polymer ?
#
loop_
_entity_poly.entity_id
_entity_poly.type
_entity_poly.pdbx_seq_one_letter_code
_entity_poly.pdbx_strand_id
1 'polypeptide(L)'
;NVGTMKNYGFEFDLNLKAVNTKDFSYDLSFVGTTMQNKFVDFSNSEFVGQDYYDVVGTSDPYPYYNLQRIEKGQSLGNFYMWKYAGHTTDGEWLVYDKDGEIIRASQATAADRVKVGNGMPKLTISSSHNFRYKNIDLSLFFRGAFGYDIFNIHDFYYGTRNFTGNRLQKAYGKNFQISGNSNPVVCDYFLEKGDYLKLDMVTLGYTFDLSKCRFLDR
;
A
#
# COMPACT_ATOMS: atom_id res chain seq x y z
N ASN A 1 -24.88 10.45 8.79
CA ASN A 1 -24.39 9.57 7.71
C ASN A 1 -23.77 10.50 6.67
N VAL A 2 -22.51 10.29 6.27
CA VAL A 2 -21.69 11.29 5.54
C VAL A 2 -21.72 11.08 4.02
N GLY A 3 -21.90 9.85 3.54
CA GLY A 3 -21.97 9.56 2.12
C GLY A 3 -22.31 8.10 1.82
N THR A 4 -22.68 7.86 0.56
CA THR A 4 -23.03 6.53 0.05
C THR A 4 -21.84 5.94 -0.71
N MET A 5 -21.52 4.68 -0.44
CA MET A 5 -20.46 3.93 -1.12
C MET A 5 -21.01 2.68 -1.78
N LYS A 6 -20.38 2.27 -2.88
CA LYS A 6 -20.59 0.98 -3.52
C LYS A 6 -19.28 0.20 -3.54
N ASN A 7 -19.30 -1.02 -3.03
CA ASN A 7 -18.19 -1.97 -3.08
C ASN A 7 -18.62 -3.19 -3.90
N TYR A 8 -17.73 -3.72 -4.73
CA TYR A 8 -17.96 -4.91 -5.52
C TYR A 8 -16.64 -5.61 -5.83
N GLY A 9 -16.70 -6.91 -6.09
CA GLY A 9 -15.51 -7.73 -6.25
C GLY A 9 -15.85 -9.20 -6.41
N PHE A 10 -14.80 -10.01 -6.52
CA PHE A 10 -14.86 -11.45 -6.57
C PHE A 10 -14.06 -12.04 -5.41
N GLU A 11 -14.62 -13.05 -4.78
CA GLU A 11 -13.97 -13.86 -3.75
C GLU A 11 -13.85 -15.29 -4.26
N PHE A 12 -12.72 -15.92 -3.98
CA PHE A 12 -12.53 -17.34 -4.24
C PHE A 12 -11.81 -18.01 -3.08
N ASP A 13 -12.23 -19.24 -2.83
CA ASP A 13 -11.67 -20.11 -1.80
C ASP A 13 -11.44 -21.49 -2.43
N LEU A 14 -10.22 -21.99 -2.28
CA LEU A 14 -9.78 -23.28 -2.78
C LEU A 14 -9.14 -24.06 -1.64
N ASN A 15 -9.69 -25.24 -1.36
CA ASN A 15 -9.13 -26.18 -0.40
C ASN A 15 -8.80 -27.50 -1.11
N LEU A 16 -7.53 -27.92 -1.03
CA LEU A 16 -7.00 -29.09 -1.71
C LEU A 16 -6.27 -30.00 -0.72
N LYS A 17 -6.69 -31.26 -0.66
CA LYS A 17 -5.90 -32.34 -0.07
C LYS A 17 -4.93 -32.86 -1.13
N ALA A 18 -3.87 -32.11 -1.38
CA ALA A 18 -2.96 -32.34 -2.50
C ALA A 18 -2.27 -33.71 -2.44
N VAL A 19 -1.90 -34.16 -1.23
CA VAL A 19 -1.37 -35.52 -1.01
C VAL A 19 -1.98 -36.11 0.25
N ASN A 20 -2.41 -37.37 0.19
CA ASN A 20 -2.90 -38.09 1.35
C ASN A 20 -2.44 -39.56 1.32
N THR A 21 -1.38 -39.85 2.05
CA THR A 21 -0.83 -41.20 2.21
C THR A 21 -0.70 -41.53 3.70
N LYS A 22 -0.27 -42.75 4.00
CA LYS A 22 -0.03 -43.20 5.39
C LYS A 22 1.01 -42.32 6.10
N ASP A 23 2.15 -42.09 5.46
CA ASP A 23 3.30 -41.44 6.10
C ASP A 23 3.38 -39.95 5.79
N PHE A 24 2.66 -39.46 4.78
CA PHE A 24 2.73 -38.07 4.36
C PHE A 24 1.36 -37.51 3.96
N SER A 25 1.02 -36.31 4.43
CA SER A 25 -0.08 -35.52 3.92
C SER A 25 0.34 -34.08 3.64
N TYR A 26 -0.29 -33.48 2.63
CA TYR A 26 -0.16 -32.07 2.31
C TYR A 26 -1.53 -31.50 1.97
N ASP A 27 -1.96 -30.55 2.79
CA ASP A 27 -3.19 -29.78 2.61
C ASP A 27 -2.83 -28.35 2.25
N LEU A 28 -3.46 -27.84 1.19
CA LEU A 28 -3.31 -26.49 0.67
C LEU A 28 -4.66 -25.79 0.73
N SER A 29 -4.70 -24.64 1.38
CA SER A 29 -5.84 -23.70 1.32
C SER A 29 -5.38 -22.40 0.69
N PHE A 30 -6.16 -21.85 -0.21
CA PHE A 30 -5.93 -20.55 -0.83
C PHE A 30 -7.21 -19.74 -0.79
N VAL A 31 -7.14 -18.50 -0.32
CA VAL A 31 -8.23 -17.54 -0.39
C VAL A 31 -7.74 -16.30 -1.13
N GLY A 32 -8.56 -15.79 -2.04
CA GLY A 32 -8.27 -14.54 -2.72
C GLY A 32 -9.51 -13.69 -2.91
N THR A 33 -9.34 -12.38 -2.74
CA THR A 33 -10.40 -11.40 -2.91
C THR A 33 -9.91 -10.27 -3.79
N THR A 34 -10.71 -9.92 -4.78
CA THR A 34 -10.59 -8.64 -5.49
C THR A 34 -11.62 -7.68 -4.94
N MET A 35 -11.25 -6.41 -4.77
CA MET A 35 -12.18 -5.39 -4.29
C MET A 35 -12.00 -4.11 -5.08
N GLN A 36 -13.12 -3.57 -5.55
CA GLN A 36 -13.22 -2.24 -6.11
C GLN A 36 -14.31 -1.47 -5.36
N ASN A 37 -14.04 -0.19 -5.12
CA ASN A 37 -15.00 0.70 -4.49
C ASN A 37 -15.29 1.92 -5.37
N LYS A 38 -16.44 2.54 -5.13
CA LYS A 38 -16.88 3.77 -5.77
C LYS A 38 -17.64 4.62 -4.76
N PHE A 39 -17.22 5.88 -4.62
CA PHE A 39 -17.96 6.88 -3.87
C PHE A 39 -19.13 7.39 -4.72
N VAL A 40 -20.36 7.29 -4.19
CA VAL A 40 -21.59 7.53 -4.96
C VAL A 40 -22.11 8.94 -4.75
N ASP A 41 -22.26 9.38 -3.50
CA ASP A 41 -22.80 10.71 -3.19
C ASP A 41 -22.53 11.11 -1.74
N PHE A 42 -22.39 12.42 -1.48
CA PHE A 42 -22.40 12.97 -0.12
C PHE A 42 -23.84 13.09 0.37
N SER A 43 -24.14 12.62 1.58
CA SER A 43 -25.53 12.43 2.04
C SER A 43 -25.95 13.29 3.24
N ASN A 44 -25.15 14.27 3.65
CA ASN A 44 -25.50 15.17 4.76
C ASN A 44 -25.34 16.67 4.43
N SER A 45 -25.84 17.46 5.37
CA SER A 45 -25.80 18.93 5.38
C SER A 45 -24.45 19.54 5.73
N GLU A 46 -23.43 18.74 6.04
CA GLU A 46 -22.06 19.23 6.31
C GLU A 46 -21.21 19.24 5.03
N PHE A 47 -21.47 18.34 4.09
CA PHE A 47 -20.76 18.21 2.83
C PHE A 47 -21.65 18.67 1.65
N VAL A 48 -22.09 19.93 1.68
CA VAL A 48 -23.06 20.48 0.73
C VAL A 48 -22.34 21.14 -0.46
N GLY A 49 -22.68 20.70 -1.68
CA GLY A 49 -22.40 21.44 -2.92
C GLY A 49 -21.01 21.29 -3.54
N GLN A 50 -20.18 20.36 -3.06
CA GLN A 50 -18.88 20.04 -3.67
C GLN A 50 -18.84 18.57 -4.13
N ASP A 51 -18.31 18.34 -5.33
CA ASP A 51 -18.16 16.99 -5.89
C ASP A 51 -16.97 16.22 -5.30
N TYR A 52 -16.10 16.88 -4.53
CA TYR A 52 -14.94 16.26 -3.90
C TYR A 52 -14.52 16.93 -2.60
N TYR A 53 -13.78 16.19 -1.78
CA TYR A 53 -13.02 16.69 -0.63
C TYR A 53 -11.60 16.15 -0.66
N ASP A 54 -10.63 17.05 -0.51
CA ASP A 54 -9.24 16.69 -0.28
C ASP A 54 -9.07 16.27 1.19
N VAL A 55 -8.44 15.12 1.42
CA VAL A 55 -8.31 14.45 2.74
C VAL A 55 -6.89 13.91 2.93
N VAL A 56 -6.62 13.38 4.13
CA VAL A 56 -5.30 12.86 4.53
C VAL A 56 -4.26 13.99 4.47
N GLY A 57 -4.40 14.93 5.40
CA GLY A 57 -3.51 16.08 5.54
C GLY A 57 -2.11 15.67 5.96
N THR A 58 -1.09 16.32 5.41
CA THR A 58 0.28 16.26 5.90
C THR A 58 0.41 17.08 7.19
N SER A 59 1.50 16.82 7.93
CA SER A 59 1.86 17.50 9.17
C SER A 59 3.22 18.17 9.02
N ASP A 60 3.70 18.82 10.07
CA ASP A 60 5.06 19.37 10.10
C ASP A 60 6.10 18.31 9.69
N PRO A 61 7.15 18.69 8.91
CA PRO A 61 7.55 20.05 8.56
C PRO A 61 6.84 20.67 7.34
N TYR A 62 5.96 19.92 6.65
CA TYR A 62 5.25 20.41 5.47
C TYR A 62 3.73 20.26 5.64
N PRO A 63 3.11 21.08 6.50
CA PRO A 63 1.65 21.08 6.68
C PRO A 63 0.94 21.64 5.43
N TYR A 64 -0.39 21.55 5.42
CA TYR A 64 -1.29 22.15 4.41
C TYR A 64 -1.33 21.48 3.03
N TYR A 65 -0.83 20.26 2.89
CA TYR A 65 -1.11 19.42 1.74
C TYR A 65 -2.08 18.31 2.12
N ASN A 66 -2.92 17.90 1.19
CA ASN A 66 -3.75 16.71 1.30
C ASN A 66 -3.28 15.70 0.26
N LEU A 67 -3.09 14.46 0.69
CA LEU A 67 -2.52 13.41 -0.16
C LEU A 67 -3.59 12.69 -0.99
N GLN A 68 -4.83 12.64 -0.50
CA GLN A 68 -5.91 11.89 -1.11
C GLN A 68 -7.13 12.76 -1.39
N ARG A 69 -7.96 12.32 -2.33
CA ARG A 69 -9.24 12.96 -2.65
C ARG A 69 -10.35 11.93 -2.63
N ILE A 70 -11.43 12.27 -1.92
CA ILE A 70 -12.73 11.61 -2.08
C ILE A 70 -13.49 12.41 -3.12
N GLU A 71 -13.92 11.77 -4.20
CA GLU A 71 -14.59 12.43 -5.31
C GLU A 71 -15.75 11.56 -5.81
N LYS A 72 -16.87 12.22 -6.09
CA LYS A 72 -18.07 11.58 -6.62
C LYS A 72 -17.76 10.83 -7.90
N GLY A 73 -18.16 9.56 -7.95
CA GLY A 73 -17.94 8.69 -9.08
C GLY A 73 -16.55 8.04 -9.14
N GLN A 74 -15.63 8.38 -8.22
CA GLN A 74 -14.29 7.81 -8.17
C GLN A 74 -14.17 6.76 -7.04
N SER A 75 -13.15 5.92 -7.15
CA SER A 75 -12.74 4.99 -6.06
C SER A 75 -12.18 5.77 -4.87
N LEU A 76 -12.32 5.25 -3.64
CA LEU A 76 -11.63 5.84 -2.49
C LEU A 76 -10.15 5.48 -2.49
N GLY A 77 -9.37 6.22 -1.71
CA GLY A 77 -7.93 6.03 -1.59
C GLY A 77 -7.13 6.56 -2.77
N ASN A 78 -7.76 7.33 -3.67
CA ASN A 78 -7.03 7.95 -4.78
C ASN A 78 -6.04 8.97 -4.23
N PHE A 79 -4.77 8.81 -4.59
CA PHE A 79 -3.77 9.85 -4.43
C PHE A 79 -4.00 10.93 -5.48
N TYR A 80 -4.16 12.18 -5.03
CA TYR A 80 -4.51 13.32 -5.88
C TYR A 80 -3.53 14.47 -5.65
N MET A 81 -2.53 14.57 -6.52
CA MET A 81 -1.35 15.40 -6.32
C MET A 81 -0.71 15.76 -7.66
N TRP A 82 0.38 16.52 -7.66
CA TRP A 82 1.09 16.84 -8.90
C TRP A 82 1.78 15.60 -9.47
N LYS A 83 1.85 15.52 -10.80
CA LYS A 83 2.58 14.46 -11.49
C LYS A 83 4.01 14.94 -11.76
N TYR A 84 5.00 14.22 -11.26
CA TYR A 84 6.42 14.55 -11.39
C TYR A 84 6.87 14.44 -12.85
N ALA A 85 7.55 15.47 -13.33
CA ALA A 85 8.06 15.57 -14.70
C ALA A 85 9.61 15.58 -14.76
N GLY A 86 10.28 15.48 -13.62
CA GLY A 86 11.74 15.58 -13.53
C GLY A 86 12.19 16.74 -12.63
N HIS A 87 13.43 17.16 -12.83
CA HIS A 87 13.99 18.34 -12.18
C HIS A 87 14.85 19.12 -13.17
N THR A 88 15.05 20.40 -12.89
CA THR A 88 16.00 21.24 -13.64
C THR A 88 17.44 20.81 -13.36
N THR A 89 18.39 21.31 -14.14
CA THR A 89 19.82 21.08 -13.90
C THR A 89 20.28 21.51 -12.50
N ASP A 90 19.62 22.51 -11.92
CA ASP A 90 19.91 23.03 -10.58
C ASP A 90 19.13 22.28 -9.48
N GLY A 91 18.33 21.27 -9.85
CA GLY A 91 17.61 20.39 -8.93
C GLY A 91 16.25 20.93 -8.47
N GLU A 92 15.65 21.89 -9.18
CA GLU A 92 14.28 22.36 -8.91
C GLU A 92 13.25 21.37 -9.45
N TRP A 93 12.16 21.17 -8.73
CA TRP A 93 11.08 20.25 -9.14
C TRP A 93 10.36 20.72 -10.41
N LEU A 94 10.17 19.79 -11.36
CA LEU A 94 9.30 19.95 -12.51
C LEU A 94 8.07 19.03 -12.36
N VAL A 95 6.90 19.55 -12.71
CA VAL A 95 5.63 18.82 -12.70
C VAL A 95 4.87 19.06 -13.99
N TYR A 96 3.92 18.18 -14.29
CA TYR A 96 2.95 18.41 -15.35
C TYR A 96 1.82 19.32 -14.85
N ASP A 97 1.42 20.28 -15.66
CA ASP A 97 0.18 21.02 -15.46
C ASP A 97 -1.06 20.23 -15.92
N LYS A 98 -2.25 20.82 -15.78
CA LYS A 98 -3.51 20.19 -16.22
C LYS A 98 -3.60 19.92 -17.73
N ASP A 99 -2.83 20.67 -18.54
CA ASP A 99 -2.83 20.58 -20.00
C ASP A 99 -1.73 19.61 -20.49
N GLY A 100 -0.89 19.10 -19.57
CA GLY A 100 0.16 18.12 -19.82
C GLY A 100 1.51 18.75 -20.14
N GLU A 101 1.68 20.05 -19.93
CA GLU A 101 2.94 20.76 -20.14
C GLU A 101 3.84 20.70 -18.91
N ILE A 102 5.15 20.70 -19.14
CA ILE A 102 6.14 20.67 -18.05
C ILE A 102 6.35 22.09 -17.54
N ILE A 103 6.02 22.31 -16.27
CA ILE A 103 6.20 23.59 -15.58
C ILE A 103 7.08 23.41 -14.34
N ARG A 104 7.65 24.51 -13.84
CA ARG A 104 8.28 24.48 -12.51
C ARG A 104 7.20 24.28 -11.46
N ALA A 105 7.48 23.45 -10.45
CA ALA A 105 6.52 23.23 -9.37
C ALA A 105 6.16 24.52 -8.60
N SER A 106 7.05 25.52 -8.59
CA SER A 106 6.78 26.85 -8.02
C SER A 106 5.72 27.66 -8.78
N GLN A 107 5.41 27.27 -10.03
CA GLN A 107 4.37 27.87 -10.87
C GLN A 107 3.08 27.05 -10.86
N ALA A 108 3.11 25.83 -10.30
CA ALA A 108 1.98 24.93 -10.29
C ALA A 108 0.90 25.38 -9.29
N THR A 109 -0.34 25.14 -9.66
CA THR A 109 -1.52 25.48 -8.88
C THR A 109 -2.25 24.22 -8.42
N ALA A 110 -3.21 24.37 -7.51
CA ALA A 110 -4.02 23.26 -7.04
C ALA A 110 -4.87 22.61 -8.15
N ALA A 111 -5.14 23.34 -9.25
CA ALA A 111 -5.90 22.87 -10.41
C ALA A 111 -5.08 21.92 -11.31
N ASP A 112 -3.76 21.91 -11.15
CA ASP A 112 -2.84 21.05 -11.92
C ASP A 112 -2.67 19.66 -11.29
N ARG A 113 -3.24 19.43 -10.11
CA ARG A 113 -3.20 18.13 -9.44
C ARG A 113 -4.11 17.15 -10.17
N VAL A 114 -3.68 15.91 -10.26
CA VAL A 114 -4.41 14.83 -10.92
C VAL A 114 -4.38 13.57 -10.07
N LYS A 115 -5.24 12.60 -10.40
CA LYS A 115 -5.14 11.26 -9.85
C LYS A 115 -3.87 10.58 -10.37
N VAL A 116 -2.96 10.22 -9.48
CA VAL A 116 -1.67 9.58 -9.82
C VAL A 116 -1.54 8.13 -9.33
N GLY A 117 -2.40 7.71 -8.41
CA GLY A 117 -2.36 6.35 -7.85
C GLY A 117 -3.55 6.05 -6.94
N ASN A 118 -3.56 4.87 -6.34
CA ASN A 118 -4.62 4.46 -5.42
C ASN A 118 -4.08 3.56 -4.28
N GLY A 119 -4.40 3.91 -3.04
CA GLY A 119 -3.95 3.21 -1.84
C GLY A 119 -4.76 1.98 -1.42
N MET A 120 -5.79 1.61 -2.18
CA MET A 120 -6.61 0.42 -1.90
C MET A 120 -6.09 -0.78 -2.70
N PRO A 121 -5.73 -1.91 -2.04
CA PRO A 121 -5.38 -3.16 -2.72
C PRO A 121 -6.47 -3.62 -3.68
N LYS A 122 -6.07 -3.99 -4.90
CA LYS A 122 -6.95 -4.57 -5.92
C LYS A 122 -7.13 -6.07 -5.73
N LEU A 123 -6.14 -6.72 -5.14
CA LEU A 123 -6.13 -8.15 -4.84
C LEU A 123 -5.50 -8.37 -3.47
N THR A 124 -6.20 -9.09 -2.60
CA THR A 124 -5.65 -9.65 -1.37
C THR A 124 -5.70 -11.17 -1.46
N ILE A 125 -4.64 -11.83 -0.98
CA ILE A 125 -4.56 -13.29 -0.96
C ILE A 125 -4.07 -13.78 0.40
N SER A 126 -4.45 -15.00 0.74
CA SER A 126 -3.80 -15.78 1.77
C SER A 126 -3.67 -17.23 1.32
N SER A 127 -2.62 -17.89 1.80
CA SER A 127 -2.48 -19.34 1.61
C SER A 127 -1.97 -20.01 2.88
N SER A 128 -2.54 -21.18 3.15
CA SER A 128 -2.13 -22.05 4.24
C SER A 128 -1.58 -23.34 3.65
N HIS A 129 -0.40 -23.73 4.08
CA HIS A 129 0.25 -24.97 3.67
C HIS A 129 0.49 -25.81 4.92
N ASN A 130 -0.18 -26.96 5.01
CA ASN A 130 -0.04 -27.87 6.14
C ASN A 130 0.56 -29.18 5.65
N PHE A 131 1.72 -29.52 6.19
CA PHE A 131 2.44 -30.76 5.89
C PHE A 131 2.44 -31.63 7.12
N ARG A 132 2.25 -32.94 6.93
CA ARG A 132 2.53 -33.95 7.94
C ARG A 132 3.46 -34.98 7.34
N TYR A 133 4.56 -35.29 8.01
CA TYR A 133 5.41 -36.43 7.70
C TYR A 133 5.59 -37.28 8.95
N LYS A 134 4.93 -38.44 9.01
CA LYS A 134 4.83 -39.30 10.19
C LYS A 134 4.40 -38.49 11.42
N ASN A 135 5.30 -38.29 12.37
CA ASN A 135 5.09 -37.59 13.63
C ASN A 135 5.49 -36.12 13.57
N ILE A 136 6.01 -35.61 12.45
CA ILE A 136 6.37 -34.20 12.25
C ILE A 136 5.23 -33.51 11.52
N ASP A 137 4.87 -32.31 11.97
CA ASP A 137 3.94 -31.42 11.28
C ASP A 137 4.58 -30.05 11.04
N LEU A 138 4.27 -29.44 9.89
CA LEU A 138 4.72 -28.10 9.53
C LEU A 138 3.53 -27.32 8.96
N SER A 139 3.24 -26.16 9.55
CA SER A 139 2.24 -25.22 9.06
C SER A 139 2.90 -23.91 8.65
N LEU A 140 2.64 -23.48 7.42
CA LEU A 140 3.05 -22.19 6.88
C LEU A 140 1.80 -21.39 6.50
N PHE A 141 1.77 -20.12 6.87
CA PHE A 141 0.71 -19.20 6.48
C PHE A 141 1.29 -17.96 5.81
N PHE A 142 0.81 -17.67 4.60
CA PHE A 142 1.21 -16.50 3.82
C PHE A 142 0.04 -15.53 3.66
N ARG A 143 0.35 -14.23 3.61
CA ARG A 143 -0.59 -13.16 3.25
C ARG A 143 0.04 -12.23 2.23
N GLY A 144 -0.75 -11.76 1.28
CA GLY A 144 -0.32 -10.76 0.29
C GLY A 144 -1.41 -9.77 -0.06
N ALA A 145 -0.98 -8.59 -0.50
CA ALA A 145 -1.83 -7.53 -1.03
C ALA A 145 -1.14 -6.89 -2.24
N PHE A 146 -1.89 -6.64 -3.30
CA PHE A 146 -1.34 -6.25 -4.60
C PHE A 146 -2.19 -5.20 -5.32
N GLY A 147 -1.54 -4.48 -6.24
CA GLY A 147 -2.13 -3.52 -7.16
C GLY A 147 -2.43 -2.16 -6.52
N TYR A 148 -1.72 -1.78 -5.46
CA TYR A 148 -1.90 -0.51 -4.76
C TYR A 148 -0.59 0.24 -4.56
N ASP A 149 -0.75 1.52 -4.25
CA ASP A 149 0.34 2.45 -4.04
C ASP A 149 0.38 2.91 -2.57
N ILE A 150 1.56 3.29 -2.10
CA ILE A 150 1.78 3.91 -0.80
C ILE A 150 2.51 5.23 -1.00
N PHE A 151 2.09 6.26 -0.28
CA PHE A 151 2.86 7.51 -0.23
C PHE A 151 3.95 7.36 0.83
N ASN A 152 5.21 7.38 0.41
CA ASN A 152 6.34 7.30 1.33
C ASN A 152 6.54 8.66 2.00
N ILE A 153 5.76 8.88 3.07
CA ILE A 153 5.78 10.12 3.85
C ILE A 153 7.14 10.39 4.47
N HIS A 154 7.91 9.34 4.76
CA HIS A 154 9.27 9.47 5.26
C HIS A 154 10.18 9.99 4.16
N ASP A 155 10.17 9.42 2.96
CA ASP A 155 10.96 9.94 1.84
C ASP A 155 10.59 11.40 1.51
N PHE A 156 9.30 11.76 1.60
CA PHE A 156 8.83 13.13 1.43
C PHE A 156 9.38 14.12 2.47
N TYR A 157 9.24 13.82 3.78
CA TYR A 157 9.69 14.73 4.84
C TYR A 157 11.20 14.79 5.01
N TYR A 158 11.86 13.66 4.73
CA TYR A 158 13.18 13.36 5.24
C TYR A 158 14.14 13.02 4.11
N GLY A 159 13.67 12.44 3.01
CA GLY A 159 14.52 11.91 1.95
C GLY A 159 15.30 12.97 1.15
N THR A 160 14.87 14.23 1.13
CA THR A 160 15.50 15.28 0.30
C THR A 160 16.61 16.04 1.03
N ARG A 161 17.50 16.69 0.27
CA ARG A 161 18.64 17.47 0.82
C ARG A 161 18.23 18.74 1.57
N ASN A 162 16.98 19.17 1.44
CA ASN A 162 16.45 20.31 2.18
C ASN A 162 16.20 19.99 3.66
N PHE A 163 16.04 18.71 4.00
CA PHE A 163 15.93 18.31 5.40
C PHE A 163 17.20 18.64 6.18
N THR A 164 17.03 19.29 7.33
CA THR A 164 18.11 19.61 8.26
C THR A 164 18.21 18.53 9.36
N GLY A 165 19.27 17.72 9.31
CA GLY A 165 19.62 16.75 10.35
C GLY A 165 20.69 15.76 9.88
N ASN A 166 21.10 14.85 10.76
CA ASN A 166 22.21 13.94 10.46
C ASN A 166 21.81 12.86 9.45
N ARG A 167 22.35 12.95 8.23
CA ARG A 167 22.23 11.92 7.19
C ARG A 167 23.54 11.74 6.44
N LEU A 168 23.81 10.50 6.05
CA LEU A 168 24.91 10.20 5.14
C LEU A 168 24.53 10.60 3.72
N GLN A 169 25.47 11.15 2.95
CA GLN A 169 25.23 11.51 1.55
C GLN A 169 24.69 10.34 0.71
N LYS A 170 25.19 9.11 0.96
CA LYS A 170 24.72 7.89 0.29
C LYS A 170 23.23 7.58 0.53
N ALA A 171 22.64 8.10 1.61
CA ALA A 171 21.24 7.85 1.96
C ALA A 171 20.27 8.66 1.09
N TYR A 172 20.72 9.69 0.37
CA TYR A 172 19.85 10.46 -0.52
C TYR A 172 19.42 9.65 -1.75
N GLY A 173 20.23 8.72 -2.25
CA GLY A 173 19.88 7.89 -3.40
C GLY A 173 19.35 8.72 -4.58
N LYS A 174 18.12 8.41 -5.04
CA LYS A 174 17.41 9.16 -6.10
C LYS A 174 17.22 10.65 -5.78
N ASN A 175 17.14 11.03 -4.50
CA ASN A 175 16.87 12.39 -4.05
C ASN A 175 18.11 13.30 -4.11
N PHE A 176 19.30 12.75 -4.38
CA PHE A 176 20.53 13.55 -4.42
C PHE A 176 20.50 14.64 -5.50
N GLN A 177 19.76 14.40 -6.59
CA GLN A 177 19.62 15.35 -7.69
C GLN A 177 18.68 16.52 -7.35
N ILE A 178 17.83 16.39 -6.34
CA ILE A 178 16.96 17.47 -5.87
C ILE A 178 17.80 18.48 -5.07
N SER A 179 17.60 19.76 -5.33
CA SER A 179 18.35 20.84 -4.66
C SER A 179 18.11 20.84 -3.15
N GLY A 180 19.16 21.10 -2.37
CA GLY A 180 19.02 21.35 -0.94
C GLY A 180 18.23 22.63 -0.62
N ASN A 181 18.10 23.53 -1.59
CA ASN A 181 17.34 24.77 -1.46
C ASN A 181 15.88 24.62 -1.92
N SER A 182 15.49 23.46 -2.44
CA SER A 182 14.12 23.20 -2.89
C SER A 182 13.35 22.41 -1.85
N ASN A 183 12.26 22.99 -1.35
CA ASN A 183 11.29 22.25 -0.55
C ASN A 183 10.73 21.08 -1.36
N PRO A 184 10.44 19.93 -0.74
CA PRO A 184 9.77 18.81 -1.39
C PRO A 184 8.36 19.22 -1.84
N VAL A 185 7.92 18.66 -2.96
CA VAL A 185 6.60 18.90 -3.55
C VAL A 185 5.78 17.62 -3.42
N VAL A 186 4.52 17.71 -2.98
CA VAL A 186 3.62 16.56 -2.90
C VAL A 186 3.32 16.08 -4.32
N CYS A 187 4.07 15.11 -4.80
CA CYS A 187 3.92 14.54 -6.14
C CYS A 187 4.16 13.03 -6.11
N ASP A 188 3.81 12.37 -7.21
CA ASP A 188 3.94 10.92 -7.38
C ASP A 188 5.38 10.39 -7.33
N TYR A 189 6.39 11.27 -7.31
CA TYR A 189 7.79 10.91 -7.03
C TYR A 189 7.98 10.16 -5.69
N PHE A 190 7.15 10.49 -4.70
CA PHE A 190 7.15 9.87 -3.37
C PHE A 190 6.14 8.72 -3.27
N LEU A 191 5.52 8.33 -4.38
CA LEU A 191 4.60 7.21 -4.44
C LEU A 191 5.37 5.93 -4.78
N GLU A 192 5.13 4.87 -4.03
CA GLU A 192 5.78 3.57 -4.18
C GLU A 192 4.74 2.46 -4.33
N LYS A 193 5.15 1.33 -4.93
CA LYS A 193 4.30 0.15 -5.00
C LYS A 193 4.21 -0.49 -3.62
N GLY A 194 2.97 -0.69 -3.14
CA GLY A 194 2.70 -1.32 -1.86
C GLY A 194 2.69 -2.85 -1.92
N ASP A 195 2.86 -3.43 -3.11
CA ASP A 195 2.74 -4.87 -3.35
C ASP A 195 3.62 -5.69 -2.41
N TYR A 196 3.02 -6.67 -1.71
CA TYR A 196 3.77 -7.56 -0.84
C TYR A 196 3.20 -8.97 -0.81
N LEU A 197 4.08 -9.92 -0.51
CA LEU A 197 3.76 -11.27 -0.04
C LEU A 197 4.68 -11.56 1.15
N LYS A 198 4.10 -11.96 2.28
CA LYS A 198 4.87 -12.29 3.48
C LYS A 198 4.50 -13.66 4.02
N LEU A 199 5.50 -14.32 4.58
CA LEU A 199 5.31 -15.43 5.51
C LEU A 199 4.91 -14.84 6.86
N ASP A 200 3.67 -15.10 7.25
CA ASP A 200 3.06 -14.46 8.39
C ASP A 200 3.11 -15.35 9.64
N MET A 201 3.10 -16.68 9.44
CA MET A 201 3.28 -17.66 10.52
C MET A 201 3.99 -18.92 10.02
N VAL A 202 4.85 -19.46 10.88
CA VAL A 202 5.48 -20.77 10.72
C VAL A 202 5.32 -21.54 12.03
N THR A 203 4.90 -22.79 11.96
CA THR A 203 4.84 -23.70 13.11
C THR A 203 5.41 -25.05 12.73
N LEU A 204 6.35 -25.55 13.52
CA LEU A 204 6.93 -26.88 13.38
C LEU A 204 6.62 -27.67 14.65
N GLY A 205 5.97 -28.81 14.50
CA GLY A 205 5.58 -29.71 15.57
C GLY A 205 6.21 -31.10 15.43
N TYR A 206 6.34 -31.78 16.57
CA TYR A 206 6.65 -33.20 16.63
C TYR A 206 5.78 -33.89 17.69
N THR A 207 5.05 -34.91 17.29
CA THR A 207 4.19 -35.71 18.18
C THR A 207 4.97 -36.90 18.72
N PHE A 208 5.28 -36.89 20.01
CA PHE A 208 5.95 -38.02 20.67
C PHE A 208 5.06 -39.27 20.71
N ASP A 209 5.62 -40.41 20.33
CA ASP A 209 4.98 -41.70 20.58
C ASP A 209 5.19 -42.09 22.04
N LEU A 210 4.15 -41.90 22.85
CA LEU A 210 4.16 -42.20 24.28
C LEU A 210 3.80 -43.66 24.59
N SER A 211 3.54 -44.50 23.57
CA SER A 211 3.15 -45.90 23.79
C SER A 211 4.21 -46.74 24.51
N LYS A 212 5.47 -46.29 24.51
CA LYS A 212 6.60 -46.91 25.22
C LYS A 212 7.10 -46.10 26.43
N CYS A 213 6.40 -45.04 26.84
CA CYS A 213 6.80 -44.25 28.00
C CYS A 213 6.44 -44.96 29.31
N ARG A 214 7.46 -45.48 30.01
CA ARG A 214 7.33 -46.23 31.29
C ARG A 214 6.58 -45.48 32.41
N PHE A 215 6.49 -44.15 32.34
CA PHE A 215 6.01 -43.30 33.42
C PHE A 215 4.71 -42.56 33.11
N LEU A 216 4.09 -42.83 31.95
CA LEU A 216 2.83 -42.23 31.56
C LEU A 216 1.81 -43.38 31.41
N ASP A 217 0.96 -43.54 32.42
CA ASP A 217 -0.16 -44.47 32.37
C ASP A 217 -1.22 -43.97 31.38
N ARG A 218 -1.88 -44.91 30.70
CA ARG A 218 -2.90 -44.66 29.68
C ARG A 218 -4.24 -44.20 30.25
#